data_AF-M1ZRF3-F1
#
_entry.id   AF-M1ZRF3-F1
#
_cell.length_a   1.000
_cell.length_b   1.000
_cell.length_c   1.000
_cell.angle_alpha   90.00
_cell.angle_beta   90.00
_cell.angle_gamma   90.00
#
_symmetry.space_group_name_H-M   'P 1'
#
loop_
_entity.id
_entity.type
_entity.pdbx_description
1 polymer ?
#
loop_
_entity_poly.entity_id
_entity_poly.type
_entity_poly.pdbx_seq_one_letter_code
_entity_poly.pdbx_strand_id
1 'polypeptide(L)'
;LGDDVVYSDKPCLKQLIKCYNEYQTTIVGVQEVPEEDVHKYGIVKGMFIEDRIYKIKDLVEKPPKEEAPSNMAILGRYIISPAIFDILENTKPGKGGEIQLTDALKTLINKEAMYAYNFEGRRYDVGDKLGFLQATVEYALRREKLNTNFVKYLQQLKNNEEFTAL
;
A
#
# COMPACT_ATOMS: atom_id res chain seq x y z
N LEU A 1 0.40 6.86 4.81
CA LEU A 1 1.78 7.40 4.84
C LEU A 1 1.93 8.38 3.68
N GLY A 2 2.75 9.42 3.85
CA GLY A 2 2.85 10.53 2.89
C GLY A 2 3.61 10.19 1.60
N ASP A 3 4.41 9.13 1.67
CA ASP A 3 5.18 8.51 0.59
C ASP A 3 4.35 7.55 -0.28
N ASP A 4 3.12 7.22 0.11
CA ASP A 4 2.19 6.45 -0.71
C ASP A 4 1.19 7.35 -1.43
N VAL A 5 1.38 7.54 -2.73
CA VAL A 5 0.45 8.26 -3.58
C VAL A 5 -0.42 7.27 -4.34
N VAL A 6 -1.74 7.36 -4.17
CA VAL A 6 -2.69 6.48 -4.88
C VAL A 6 -3.52 7.31 -5.86
N TYR A 7 -3.40 6.99 -7.14
CA TYR A 7 -4.25 7.54 -8.19
C TYR A 7 -5.45 6.60 -8.45
N SER A 8 -6.66 7.11 -8.32
CA SER A 8 -7.91 6.34 -8.44
C SER A 8 -9.08 7.28 -8.69
N ASP A 9 -10.11 6.82 -9.41
CA ASP A 9 -11.32 7.61 -9.64
C ASP A 9 -12.09 7.86 -8.33
N LYS A 10 -12.20 6.82 -7.50
CA LYS A 10 -12.70 6.93 -6.13
C LYS A 10 -11.52 6.93 -5.15
N PRO A 11 -11.31 8.00 -4.35
CA PRO A 11 -10.17 8.07 -3.44
C PRO A 11 -10.03 6.83 -2.56
N CYS A 12 -8.83 6.26 -2.48
CA CYS A 12 -8.55 5.01 -1.75
C CYS A 12 -9.14 5.01 -0.32
N LEU A 13 -8.93 6.08 0.47
CA LEU A 13 -9.49 6.16 1.83
C LEU A 13 -11.03 6.11 1.85
N LYS A 14 -11.71 6.68 0.84
CA LYS A 14 -13.18 6.61 0.70
C LYS A 14 -13.64 5.18 0.38
N GLN A 15 -12.81 4.37 -0.27
CA GLN A 15 -13.10 2.95 -0.47
C GLN A 15 -13.02 2.19 0.86
N LEU A 16 -11.97 2.42 1.65
CA LEU A 16 -11.82 1.83 2.99
C LEU A 16 -12.95 2.24 3.93
N ILE A 17 -13.37 3.52 3.91
CA ILE A 17 -14.50 4.01 4.72
C ILE A 17 -15.80 3.26 4.38
N LYS A 18 -16.03 2.90 3.10
CA LYS A 18 -17.19 2.08 2.71
C LYS A 18 -17.16 0.72 3.42
N CYS A 19 -16.01 0.06 3.43
CA CYS A 19 -15.81 -1.21 4.13
C CYS A 19 -15.99 -1.04 5.64
N TYR A 20 -15.41 0.01 6.23
CA TYR A 20 -15.57 0.32 7.65
C TYR A 20 -17.03 0.51 8.05
N ASN A 21 -17.84 1.19 7.22
CA ASN A 21 -19.25 1.43 7.52
C ASN A 21 -20.06 0.13 7.64
N GLU A 22 -19.63 -0.94 6.98
CA GLU A 22 -20.28 -2.25 7.00
C GLU A 22 -19.77 -3.12 8.16
N TYR A 23 -18.45 -3.22 8.32
CA TYR A 23 -17.83 -4.14 9.27
C TYR A 23 -17.56 -3.53 10.66
N GLN A 24 -17.56 -2.19 10.77
CA GLN A 24 -17.37 -1.44 12.02
C GLN A 24 -16.13 -1.86 12.82
N THR A 25 -15.04 -2.18 12.13
CA THR A 25 -13.79 -2.65 12.74
C THR A 25 -12.56 -2.17 11.96
N THR A 26 -11.35 -2.46 12.43
CA THR A 26 -10.10 -2.09 11.76
C THR A 26 -10.04 -2.61 10.32
N ILE A 27 -9.82 -1.68 9.37
CA ILE A 27 -9.67 -1.92 7.93
C ILE A 27 -8.26 -1.53 7.48
N VAL A 28 -7.57 -2.47 6.82
CA VAL A 28 -6.23 -2.28 6.27
C VAL A 28 -6.30 -2.24 4.74
N GLY A 29 -5.76 -1.18 4.13
CA GLY A 29 -5.65 -1.09 2.67
C GLY A 29 -4.50 -1.95 2.16
N VAL A 30 -4.79 -2.85 1.23
CA VAL A 30 -3.79 -3.75 0.62
C VAL A 30 -3.85 -3.71 -0.90
N GLN A 31 -2.78 -4.13 -1.56
CA GLN A 31 -2.79 -4.60 -2.95
C GLN A 31 -1.80 -5.76 -3.10
N GLU A 32 -1.98 -6.55 -4.15
CA GLU A 32 -0.98 -7.56 -4.53
C GLU A 32 0.28 -6.87 -5.09
N VAL A 33 1.44 -7.41 -4.71
CA VAL A 33 2.75 -6.99 -5.22
C VAL A 33 3.47 -8.17 -5.88
N PRO A 34 4.46 -7.92 -6.74
CA PRO A 34 5.35 -8.99 -7.20
C PRO A 34 5.98 -9.74 -6.02
N GLU A 35 6.18 -11.05 -6.17
CA GLU A 35 6.71 -11.87 -5.08
C GLU A 35 8.11 -11.44 -4.63
N GLU A 36 8.92 -10.92 -5.55
CA GLU A 36 10.24 -10.37 -5.25
C GLU A 36 10.17 -9.12 -4.36
N ASP A 37 9.03 -8.44 -4.31
CA ASP A 37 8.86 -7.19 -3.57
C ASP A 37 8.24 -7.39 -2.18
N VAL A 38 7.79 -8.59 -1.82
CA VAL A 38 7.09 -8.85 -0.54
C VAL A 38 7.94 -8.47 0.69
N HIS A 39 9.26 -8.60 0.60
CA HIS A 39 10.19 -8.26 1.67
C HIS A 39 10.27 -6.76 1.99
N LYS A 40 9.65 -5.91 1.17
CA LYS A 40 9.60 -4.46 1.37
C LYS A 40 8.41 -4.03 2.24
N TYR A 41 7.42 -4.91 2.46
CA TYR A 41 6.13 -4.52 3.02
C TYR A 41 5.70 -5.39 4.21
N GLY A 42 4.74 -4.89 4.99
CA GLY A 42 3.90 -5.75 5.82
C GLY A 42 3.00 -6.61 4.93
N ILE A 43 2.98 -7.92 5.14
CA ILE A 43 2.23 -8.88 4.33
C ILE A 43 1.08 -9.47 5.14
N VAL A 44 -0.10 -9.50 4.54
CA VAL A 44 -1.33 -10.00 5.15
C VAL A 44 -1.59 -11.44 4.74
N LYS A 45 -1.83 -12.32 5.71
CA LYS A 45 -2.52 -13.60 5.48
C LYS A 45 -4.02 -13.37 5.63
N GLY A 46 -4.75 -13.39 4.52
CA GLY A 46 -6.19 -13.14 4.49
C GLY A 46 -6.99 -14.36 4.04
N MET A 47 -8.22 -14.47 4.52
CA MET A 47 -9.24 -15.37 3.98
C MET A 47 -10.24 -14.53 3.18
N PHE A 48 -10.40 -14.83 1.89
CA PHE A 48 -11.38 -14.15 1.04
C PHE A 48 -12.78 -14.26 1.64
N ILE A 49 -13.53 -13.15 1.64
CA ILE A 49 -14.92 -13.09 2.11
C ILE A 49 -15.82 -12.83 0.90
N GLU A 50 -15.68 -11.66 0.29
CA GLU A 50 -16.45 -11.22 -0.87
C GLU A 50 -15.75 -10.03 -1.55
N ASP A 51 -16.07 -9.79 -2.82
CA ASP A 51 -15.54 -8.68 -3.63
C ASP A 51 -14.02 -8.49 -3.52
N ARG A 52 -13.59 -7.52 -2.73
CA ARG A 52 -12.19 -7.11 -2.50
C ARG A 52 -11.82 -7.20 -1.02
N ILE A 53 -12.63 -7.89 -0.23
CA ILE A 53 -12.55 -7.94 1.23
C ILE A 53 -12.00 -9.30 1.67
N TYR A 54 -11.02 -9.24 2.55
CA TYR A 54 -10.37 -10.41 3.13
C TYR A 54 -10.40 -10.28 4.65
N LYS A 55 -10.83 -11.31 5.36
CA LYS A 55 -10.67 -11.38 6.82
C LYS A 55 -9.22 -11.69 7.15
N ILE A 56 -8.57 -10.83 7.90
CA ILE A 56 -7.15 -10.98 8.27
C ILE A 56 -7.03 -12.13 9.29
N LYS A 57 -6.07 -13.02 9.04
CA LYS A 57 -5.71 -14.15 9.91
C LYS A 57 -4.35 -13.99 10.55
N ASP A 58 -3.41 -13.36 9.84
CA ASP A 58 -2.09 -13.03 10.35
C ASP A 58 -1.49 -11.85 9.56
N LEU A 59 -0.51 -11.18 10.15
CA LEU A 59 0.32 -10.17 9.51
C LEU A 59 1.79 -10.40 9.85
N VAL A 60 2.69 -10.11 8.90
CA VAL A 60 4.14 -10.23 9.10
C VAL A 60 4.84 -9.01 8.50
N GLU A 61 5.72 -8.36 9.27
CA GLU A 61 6.50 -7.21 8.79
C GLU A 61 7.71 -7.64 7.97
N LYS A 62 7.75 -7.25 6.69
CA LYS A 62 8.90 -7.42 5.79
C LYS A 62 9.47 -8.85 5.83
N PRO A 63 8.65 -9.89 5.58
CA PRO A 63 9.12 -11.27 5.60
C PRO A 63 10.12 -11.52 4.45
N PRO A 64 11.09 -12.43 4.63
CA PRO A 64 11.75 -13.05 3.49
C PRO A 64 10.74 -13.61 2.49
N LYS A 65 11.08 -13.66 1.20
CA LYS A 65 10.17 -14.14 0.15
C LYS A 65 9.62 -15.53 0.47
N GLU A 66 10.47 -16.40 1.00
CA GLU A 66 10.19 -17.81 1.32
C GLU A 66 9.26 -17.96 2.55
N GLU A 67 9.17 -16.93 3.39
CA GLU A 67 8.35 -16.91 4.61
C GLU A 67 7.09 -16.05 4.46
N ALA A 68 6.92 -15.37 3.32
CA ALA A 68 5.77 -14.51 3.07
C ALA A 68 4.49 -15.34 3.01
N PRO A 69 3.46 -15.04 3.84
CA PRO A 69 2.24 -15.85 3.88
C PRO A 69 1.30 -15.61 2.69
N SER A 70 1.56 -14.58 1.89
CA SER A 70 0.90 -14.23 0.64
C SER A 70 1.74 -13.16 -0.09
N ASN A 71 1.22 -12.60 -1.18
CA ASN A 71 1.75 -11.39 -1.82
C ASN A 71 0.85 -10.15 -1.59
N MET A 72 -0.08 -10.18 -0.64
CA MET A 72 -0.94 -9.05 -0.29
C MET A 72 -0.21 -8.09 0.65
N ALA A 73 0.33 -7.01 0.08
CA ALA A 73 1.07 -5.99 0.81
C ALA A 73 0.15 -4.92 1.39
N ILE A 74 0.48 -4.47 2.60
CA ILE A 74 -0.15 -3.34 3.28
C ILE A 74 0.40 -2.04 2.71
N LEU A 75 -0.48 -1.16 2.21
CA LEU A 75 -0.09 0.05 1.48
C LEU A 75 -0.65 1.32 2.14
N GLY A 76 -0.07 1.66 3.30
CA GLY A 76 -0.09 3.01 3.87
C GLY A 76 -1.45 3.67 4.10
N ARG A 77 -2.55 2.92 4.10
CA ARG A 77 -3.92 3.40 4.33
C ARG A 77 -4.62 2.48 5.32
N TYR A 78 -5.12 3.08 6.38
CA TYR A 78 -5.68 2.35 7.51
C TYR A 78 -6.87 3.10 8.09
N ILE A 79 -7.85 2.36 8.59
CA ILE A 79 -8.83 2.81 9.56
C ILE A 79 -8.66 1.87 10.74
N ILE A 80 -8.18 2.36 11.87
CA ILE A 80 -7.76 1.50 12.99
C ILE A 80 -8.58 1.85 14.22
N SER A 81 -9.02 0.83 14.95
CA SER A 81 -9.69 1.03 16.23
C SER A 81 -8.74 1.68 17.25
N PRO A 82 -9.25 2.50 18.19
CA PRO A 82 -8.43 3.14 19.21
C PRO A 82 -7.67 2.16 20.12
N ALA A 83 -8.12 0.90 20.22
CA ALA A 83 -7.46 -0.14 21.00
C ALA A 83 -5.99 -0.39 20.57
N ILE A 84 -5.60 0.06 19.37
CA ILE A 84 -4.22 0.02 18.89
C ILE A 84 -3.26 0.85 19.76
N PHE A 85 -3.72 1.93 20.41
CA PHE A 85 -2.83 2.81 21.18
C PHE A 85 -2.28 2.12 22.43
N ASP A 86 -3.13 1.42 23.19
CA ASP A 86 -2.72 0.63 24.36
C ASP A 86 -1.74 -0.49 23.96
N ILE A 87 -1.92 -1.05 22.75
CA ILE A 87 -1.03 -2.08 22.21
C ILE A 87 0.32 -1.46 21.84
N LEU A 88 0.32 -0.33 21.12
CA LEU A 88 1.54 0.37 20.69
C LEU A 88 2.40 0.80 21.88
N GLU A 89 1.79 1.27 22.96
CA GLU A 89 2.49 1.64 24.20
C GLU A 89 3.33 0.48 24.78
N ASN A 90 2.86 -0.76 24.60
CA ASN A 90 3.51 -1.97 25.11
C ASN A 90 4.26 -2.76 24.02
N THR A 91 4.25 -2.29 22.77
CA THR A 91 4.87 -2.99 21.64
C THR A 91 6.38 -2.81 21.71
N LYS A 92 7.10 -3.94 21.80
CA LYS A 92 8.57 -3.93 21.81
C LYS A 92 9.12 -3.63 20.40
N PRO A 93 10.33 -3.07 20.30
CA PRO A 93 11.02 -2.93 19.03
C PRO A 93 11.11 -4.27 18.27
N GLY A 94 10.72 -4.24 16.99
CA GLY A 94 10.72 -5.37 16.08
C GLY A 94 11.80 -5.25 15.02
N LYS A 95 11.42 -5.40 13.75
CA LYS A 95 12.33 -5.29 12.59
C LYS A 95 13.04 -3.93 12.61
N GLY A 96 14.36 -3.94 12.46
CA GLY A 96 15.18 -2.73 12.43
C GLY A 96 15.32 -1.99 13.77
N GLY A 97 14.82 -2.56 14.89
CA GLY A 97 14.83 -1.89 16.19
C GLY A 97 13.77 -0.78 16.33
N GLU A 98 12.76 -0.76 15.46
CA GLU A 98 11.66 0.20 15.48
C GLU A 98 10.39 -0.42 16.09
N ILE A 99 9.50 0.41 16.63
CA ILE A 99 8.15 -0.02 17.02
C ILE A 99 7.29 -0.11 15.75
N GLN A 100 6.99 -1.33 15.32
CA GLN A 100 6.29 -1.57 14.06
C GLN A 100 4.78 -1.61 14.26
N LEU A 101 4.04 -0.85 13.44
CA LEU A 101 2.58 -0.89 13.43
C LEU A 101 2.06 -2.30 13.07
N THR A 102 2.74 -3.01 12.17
CA THR A 102 2.36 -4.38 11.77
C THR A 102 2.37 -5.36 12.94
N ASP A 103 3.33 -5.25 13.86
CA ASP A 103 3.41 -6.08 15.07
C ASP A 103 2.28 -5.74 16.05
N ALA A 104 1.94 -4.46 16.18
CA ALA A 104 0.80 -4.01 16.97
C ALA A 104 -0.54 -4.50 16.38
N LEU A 105 -0.69 -4.43 15.04
CA LEU A 105 -1.87 -4.97 14.34
C LEU A 105 -1.97 -6.51 14.50
N LYS A 106 -0.84 -7.23 14.46
CA LYS A 106 -0.78 -8.66 14.74
C LYS A 106 -1.23 -9.00 16.16
N THR A 107 -1.00 -8.10 17.11
CA THR A 107 -1.56 -8.24 18.46
C THR A 107 -3.06 -7.91 18.49
N LEU A 108 -3.48 -6.86 17.77
CA LEU A 108 -4.88 -6.41 17.71
C LEU A 108 -5.82 -7.45 17.11
N ILE A 109 -5.40 -8.24 16.10
CA ILE A 109 -6.24 -9.30 15.51
C ILE A 109 -6.70 -10.37 16.51
N ASN A 110 -6.03 -10.50 17.67
CA ASN A 110 -6.44 -11.42 18.73
C ASN A 110 -7.53 -10.84 19.64
N LYS A 111 -7.76 -9.53 19.58
CA LYS A 111 -8.78 -8.80 20.36
C LYS A 111 -10.05 -8.52 19.56
N GLU A 112 -9.91 -8.25 18.26
CA GLU A 112 -11.02 -7.94 17.37
C GLU A 112 -10.82 -8.53 15.97
N ALA A 113 -11.92 -8.75 15.25
CA ALA A 113 -11.83 -9.12 13.84
C ALA A 113 -11.29 -7.93 13.02
N MET A 114 -10.39 -8.18 12.07
CA MET A 114 -9.88 -7.16 11.18
C MET A 114 -10.03 -7.60 9.71
N TYR A 115 -10.16 -6.61 8.82
CA TYR A 115 -10.32 -6.88 7.40
C TYR A 115 -9.29 -6.11 6.57
N ALA A 116 -8.81 -6.76 5.52
CA ALA A 116 -8.02 -6.15 4.48
C ALA A 116 -8.92 -5.85 3.28
N TYR A 117 -8.72 -4.68 2.67
CA TYR A 117 -9.44 -4.26 1.48
C TYR A 117 -8.46 -4.03 0.33
N ASN A 118 -8.57 -4.86 -0.73
CA ASN A 118 -7.77 -4.77 -1.95
C ASN A 118 -8.25 -3.60 -2.82
N PHE A 119 -7.76 -2.40 -2.51
CA PHE A 119 -8.31 -1.16 -3.07
C PHE A 119 -8.00 -0.98 -4.56
N GLU A 120 -8.85 -0.20 -5.20
CA GLU A 120 -8.71 0.16 -6.60
C GLU A 120 -7.87 1.42 -6.74
N GLY A 121 -6.99 1.39 -7.73
CA GLY A 121 -6.10 2.51 -8.04
C GLY A 121 -4.68 2.05 -8.31
N ARG A 122 -3.90 2.97 -8.86
CA ARG A 122 -2.47 2.81 -9.03
C ARG A 122 -1.74 3.47 -7.86
N ARG A 123 -1.02 2.68 -7.09
CA ARG A 123 -0.10 3.15 -6.06
C ARG A 123 1.24 3.51 -6.70
N TYR A 124 1.81 4.63 -6.27
CA TYR A 124 3.19 5.00 -6.50
C TYR A 124 3.87 5.11 -5.13
N ASP A 125 5.00 4.44 -5.01
CA ASP A 125 5.92 4.62 -3.89
C ASP A 125 6.79 5.84 -4.18
N VAL A 126 6.48 6.99 -3.58
CA VAL A 126 7.27 8.21 -3.77
C VAL A 126 8.36 8.37 -2.72
N GLY A 127 8.53 7.38 -1.83
CA GLY A 127 9.72 7.24 -0.99
C GLY A 127 10.91 6.72 -1.79
N ASP A 128 10.66 5.93 -2.84
CA ASP A 128 11.64 5.53 -3.83
C ASP A 128 11.80 6.56 -4.97
N LYS A 129 13.04 6.75 -5.43
CA LYS A 129 13.38 7.75 -6.47
C LYS A 129 12.72 7.43 -7.81
N LEU A 130 12.70 6.16 -8.20
CA LEU A 130 12.09 5.75 -9.47
C LEU A 130 10.58 5.89 -9.39
N GLY A 131 9.96 5.46 -8.29
CA GLY A 131 8.53 5.62 -8.09
C GLY A 131 8.08 7.08 -8.03
N PHE A 132 8.86 7.98 -7.45
CA PHE A 132 8.63 9.43 -7.49
C PHE A 132 8.63 9.99 -8.94
N LEU A 133 9.60 9.58 -9.77
CA LEU A 133 9.67 10.01 -11.17
C LEU A 133 8.49 9.47 -11.99
N GLN A 134 8.14 8.19 -11.81
CA GLN A 134 6.98 7.58 -12.46
C GLN A 134 5.68 8.30 -12.08
N ALA A 135 5.49 8.59 -10.79
CA ALA A 135 4.34 9.37 -10.32
C ALA A 135 4.30 10.74 -11.01
N THR A 136 5.42 11.46 -11.02
CA THR A 136 5.52 12.78 -11.64
C THR A 136 5.14 12.75 -13.12
N VAL A 137 5.70 11.82 -13.89
CA VAL A 137 5.40 11.65 -15.31
C VAL A 137 3.91 11.37 -15.52
N GLU A 138 3.35 10.40 -14.83
CA GLU A 138 1.97 9.99 -15.08
C GLU A 138 0.94 11.01 -14.58
N TYR A 139 1.22 11.72 -13.49
CA TYR A 139 0.38 12.83 -13.07
C TYR A 139 0.43 14.00 -14.06
N ALA A 140 1.61 14.32 -14.62
CA ALA A 140 1.73 15.34 -15.65
C ALA A 140 0.95 14.96 -16.93
N LEU A 141 0.99 13.69 -17.31
CA LEU A 141 0.22 13.16 -18.44
C LEU A 141 -1.30 13.19 -18.22
N ARG A 142 -1.79 13.23 -16.98
CA ARG A 142 -3.24 13.33 -16.70
C ARG A 142 -3.76 14.76 -16.62
N ARG A 143 -2.87 15.77 -16.64
CA ARG A 143 -3.24 17.18 -16.50
C ARG A 143 -3.53 17.78 -17.88
N GLU A 144 -4.78 18.12 -18.17
CA GLU A 144 -5.21 18.66 -19.47
C GLU A 144 -4.32 19.79 -20.02
N LYS A 145 -3.98 20.77 -19.17
CA LYS A 145 -3.17 21.94 -19.56
C LYS A 145 -1.68 21.65 -19.75
N LEU A 146 -1.20 20.49 -19.29
CA LEU A 146 0.22 20.11 -19.32
C LEU A 146 0.49 18.96 -20.30
N ASN A 147 -0.46 18.04 -20.45
CA ASN A 147 -0.32 16.80 -21.22
C ASN A 147 0.24 17.05 -22.61
N THR A 148 -0.36 17.94 -23.40
CA THR A 148 0.01 18.08 -24.81
C THR A 148 1.47 18.47 -25.02
N ASN A 149 1.96 19.45 -24.25
CA ASN A 149 3.35 19.88 -24.36
C ASN A 149 4.31 18.86 -23.75
N PHE A 150 3.91 18.20 -22.67
CA PHE A 150 4.73 17.19 -22.00
C PHE A 150 4.87 15.90 -22.83
N VAL A 151 3.81 15.43 -23.48
CA VAL A 151 3.85 14.28 -24.40
C VAL A 151 4.81 14.55 -25.56
N LYS A 152 4.74 15.76 -26.16
CA LYS A 152 5.67 16.15 -27.23
C LYS A 152 7.12 16.12 -26.77
N TYR A 153 7.40 16.61 -25.57
CA TYR A 153 8.72 16.55 -24.96
C TYR A 153 9.19 15.09 -24.76
N LEU A 154 8.38 14.23 -24.17
CA LEU A 154 8.73 12.82 -23.95
C LEU A 154 8.98 12.07 -25.27
N GLN A 155 8.22 12.37 -26.33
CA GLN A 155 8.44 11.78 -27.65
C GLN A 155 9.78 12.20 -28.28
N GLN A 156 10.24 13.42 -28.02
CA GLN A 156 11.56 13.88 -28.47
C GLN A 156 12.70 13.14 -27.75
N LEU A 157 12.51 12.78 -26.47
CA LEU A 157 13.50 12.01 -25.71
C LEU A 157 13.76 10.62 -26.29
N LYS A 158 12.81 10.02 -27.03
CA LYS A 158 12.99 8.69 -27.63
C LYS A 158 14.21 8.62 -28.58
N ASN A 159 14.57 9.75 -29.19
CA ASN A 159 15.71 9.83 -30.11
C ASN A 159 16.99 10.33 -29.42
N ASN A 160 16.97 10.52 -28.10
CA ASN A 160 18.15 10.89 -27.33
C ASN A 160 19.06 9.66 -27.14
N GLU A 161 20.37 9.87 -27.25
CA GLU A 161 21.41 8.84 -27.05
C GLU A 161 21.23 8.08 -25.73
N GLU A 162 20.91 8.78 -24.64
CA GLU A 162 20.65 8.19 -23.31
C GLU A 162 19.46 7.23 -23.31
N PHE A 163 18.47 7.44 -24.18
CA PHE A 163 17.26 6.64 -24.28
C PHE A 163 17.46 5.41 -25.19
N THR A 164 18.32 5.53 -26.20
CA THR A 164 18.64 4.46 -27.15
C THR A 164 19.76 3.52 -26.70
N ALA A 165 20.42 3.84 -25.58
CA ALA A 165 21.52 3.05 -25.02
C ALA A 165 21.08 1.77 -24.27
N LEU A 166 19.78 1.44 -24.30
CA LEU A 166 19.15 0.24 -23.74
C LEU A 166 18.69 -0.69 -24.87
#